data_AF-A0A497LQQ5-F1
#
_entry.id   AF-A0A497LQQ5-F1
#
_cell.length_a   1.000
_cell.length_b   1.000
_cell.length_c   1.000
_cell.angle_alpha   90.00
_cell.angle_beta   90.00
_cell.angle_gamma   90.00
#
_symmetry.space_group_name_H-M   'P 1'
#
loop_
_entity.id
_entity.type
_entity.pdbx_description
1 polymer ?
#
loop_
_entity_poly.entity_id
_entity_poly.type
_entity_poly.pdbx_seq_one_letter_code
_entity_poly.pdbx_strand_id
1 'polypeptide(L)'
;MPKMEKLIELLKDGKWHSLEEIAEKIGVIPEKLEELIETLSEYQLIRYDKELKAAKLNLSWKKLEVEEEKLQEEEEKMALGTIIIPKEHTIIVQNTRISNLTEEELELEIKMDKKIKEIAIRKLD
;
A
#
# COMPACT_ATOMS: atom_id res chain seq x y z
N MET A 1 10.31 6.63 11.07
CA MET A 1 9.37 5.78 10.29
C MET A 1 7.94 6.21 10.61
N PRO A 2 7.19 6.65 9.58
CA PRO A 2 5.73 6.78 9.60
C PRO A 2 5.03 5.55 10.20
N LYS A 3 3.84 5.76 10.78
CA LYS A 3 3.06 4.71 11.45
C LYS A 3 2.67 3.57 10.50
N MET A 4 2.39 3.89 9.24
CA MET A 4 2.04 2.91 8.21
C MET A 4 3.22 1.99 7.85
N GLU A 5 4.43 2.52 7.72
CA GLU A 5 5.63 1.69 7.48
C GLU A 5 5.83 0.68 8.61
N LYS A 6 5.69 1.13 9.87
CA LYS A 6 5.78 0.24 11.03
C LYS A 6 4.71 -0.86 11.01
N LEU A 7 3.47 -0.53 10.65
CA LEU A 7 2.39 -1.50 10.53
C LEU A 7 2.72 -2.56 9.48
N ILE A 8 3.14 -2.15 8.28
CA ILE A 8 3.53 -3.08 7.22
C ILE A 8 4.73 -3.93 7.65
N GLU A 9 5.72 -3.33 8.31
CA GLU A 9 6.88 -4.06 8.83
C GLU A 9 6.52 -5.11 9.88
N LEU A 10 5.50 -4.88 10.70
CA LEU A 10 5.01 -5.86 11.66
C LEU A 10 4.28 -7.02 10.97
N LEU A 11 3.42 -6.69 10.00
CA LEU A 11 2.59 -7.70 9.34
C LEU A 11 3.32 -8.42 8.18
N LYS A 12 4.53 -7.98 7.79
CA LYS A 12 5.31 -8.55 6.66
C LYS A 12 5.64 -10.03 6.81
N ASP A 13 5.69 -10.52 8.05
CA ASP A 13 5.94 -11.94 8.33
C ASP A 13 4.76 -12.85 7.93
N GLY A 14 3.62 -12.25 7.57
CA GLY A 14 2.42 -12.97 7.18
C GLY A 14 1.84 -13.82 8.31
N LYS A 15 2.08 -13.48 9.57
CA LYS A 15 1.44 -14.11 10.73
C LYS A 15 0.26 -13.26 11.19
N TRP A 16 -0.54 -13.84 12.07
CA TRP A 16 -1.59 -13.11 12.78
C TRP A 16 -0.96 -12.36 13.95
N HIS A 17 -1.25 -11.07 14.06
CA HIS A 17 -0.84 -10.20 15.14
C HIS A 17 -2.09 -9.62 15.79
N SER A 18 -2.15 -9.53 17.12
CA SER A 18 -3.32 -8.96 17.80
C SER A 18 -3.35 -7.45 17.64
N LEU A 19 -4.54 -6.85 17.67
CA LEU A 19 -4.69 -5.40 17.60
C LEU A 19 -4.01 -4.70 18.79
N GLU A 20 -3.99 -5.29 19.98
CA GLU A 20 -3.30 -4.72 21.13
C GLU A 20 -1.79 -4.64 20.91
N GLU A 21 -1.17 -5.72 20.40
CA GLU A 21 0.26 -5.77 20.09
C GLU A 21 0.63 -4.73 19.02
N ILE A 22 -0.19 -4.64 17.97
CA ILE A 22 0.02 -3.68 16.89
C ILE A 22 -0.09 -2.25 17.46
N ALA A 23 -1.15 -1.95 18.21
CA ALA A 23 -1.41 -0.63 18.81
C ALA A 23 -0.26 -0.16 19.70
N GLU A 24 0.27 -1.04 20.55
CA GLU A 24 1.41 -0.76 21.42
C GLU A 24 2.67 -0.42 20.62
N LYS A 25 3.00 -1.24 19.61
CA LYS A 25 4.22 -1.06 18.82
C LYS A 25 4.20 0.18 17.92
N ILE A 26 3.03 0.57 17.41
CA ILE A 26 2.89 1.74 16.54
C ILE A 26 2.49 3.02 17.29
N GLY A 27 2.09 2.92 18.56
CA GLY A 27 1.65 4.05 19.38
C GLY A 27 0.36 4.69 18.86
N VAL A 28 -0.67 3.87 18.60
CA VAL A 28 -2.00 4.30 18.15
C VAL A 28 -3.04 3.76 19.12
N ILE A 29 -4.09 4.55 19.39
CA ILE A 29 -5.19 4.09 20.24
C ILE A 29 -5.94 2.93 19.57
N PRO A 30 -6.37 1.91 20.32
CA PRO A 30 -6.98 0.70 19.76
C PRO A 30 -8.16 0.98 18.83
N GLU A 31 -9.02 1.97 19.14
CA GLU A 31 -10.18 2.28 18.31
C GLU A 31 -9.78 2.80 16.91
N LYS A 32 -8.81 3.72 16.84
CA LYS A 32 -8.29 4.24 15.56
C LYS A 32 -7.54 3.17 14.77
N LEU A 33 -6.90 2.23 15.47
CA LEU A 33 -6.27 1.11 14.80
C LEU A 33 -7.33 0.19 14.21
N GLU A 34 -8.39 -0.12 14.94
CA GLU A 34 -9.47 -0.97 14.45
C GLU A 34 -10.12 -0.38 13.20
N GLU A 35 -10.46 0.92 13.19
CA GLU A 35 -10.97 1.62 11.99
C GLU A 35 -10.02 1.52 10.78
N LEU A 36 -8.71 1.70 11.03
CA LEU A 36 -7.68 1.56 10.00
C LEU A 36 -7.62 0.11 9.49
N ILE A 37 -7.67 -0.88 10.38
CA ILE A 37 -7.58 -2.30 10.03
C ILE A 37 -8.82 -2.75 9.25
N GLU A 38 -10.01 -2.29 9.64
CA GLU A 38 -11.24 -2.52 8.88
C GLU A 38 -11.12 -1.96 7.47
N THR A 39 -10.71 -0.69 7.35
CA THR A 39 -10.49 -0.03 6.05
C THR A 39 -9.49 -0.82 5.20
N LEU A 40 -8.31 -1.15 5.74
CA LEU A 40 -7.29 -1.92 5.02
C LEU A 40 -7.79 -3.32 4.63
N SER A 41 -8.69 -3.92 5.41
CA SER A 41 -9.31 -5.21 5.12
C SER A 41 -10.35 -5.11 3.99
N GLU A 42 -11.13 -4.03 3.91
CA GLU A 42 -12.06 -3.76 2.80
C GLU A 42 -11.33 -3.64 1.46
N TYR A 43 -10.17 -2.99 1.46
CA TYR A 43 -9.29 -2.90 0.29
C TYR A 43 -8.43 -4.15 0.06
N GLN A 44 -8.65 -5.21 0.86
CA GLN A 44 -7.95 -6.50 0.77
C GLN A 44 -6.43 -6.40 0.93
N LEU A 45 -5.93 -5.34 1.55
CA LEU A 45 -4.50 -5.15 1.84
C LEU A 45 -4.08 -6.06 3.00
N ILE A 46 -4.96 -6.20 3.98
CA ILE A 46 -4.82 -7.12 5.12
C ILE A 46 -6.05 -8.02 5.23
N ARG A 47 -5.94 -9.03 6.07
CA ARG A 47 -7.07 -9.83 6.57
C ARG A 47 -7.29 -9.46 8.01
N TYR A 48 -8.53 -9.16 8.36
CA TYR A 48 -8.96 -8.89 9.72
C TYR A 48 -9.88 -10.00 10.23
N ASP A 49 -9.56 -10.54 11.41
CA ASP A 49 -10.41 -11.47 12.15
C ASP A 49 -11.04 -10.70 13.33
N LYS A 50 -12.35 -10.43 13.24
CA LYS A 50 -13.10 -9.68 14.24
C LYS A 50 -13.27 -10.45 15.55
N GLU A 51 -13.31 -11.78 15.51
CA GLU A 51 -13.48 -12.60 16.71
C GLU A 51 -12.19 -12.66 17.52
N LEU A 52 -11.06 -12.80 16.83
CA LEU A 52 -9.73 -12.86 17.46
C LEU A 52 -9.09 -11.49 17.66
N LYS A 53 -9.72 -10.41 17.18
CA LYS A 53 -9.14 -9.05 17.11
C LYS A 53 -7.70 -9.10 16.61
N ALA A 54 -7.51 -9.77 15.48
CA ALA A 54 -6.19 -10.02 14.93
C ALA A 54 -6.14 -9.67 13.45
N ALA A 55 -5.01 -9.14 13.02
CA ALA A 55 -4.75 -8.77 11.64
C ALA A 55 -3.54 -9.52 11.08
N LYS A 56 -3.59 -9.79 9.77
CA LYS A 56 -2.50 -10.42 9.02
C LYS A 56 -2.42 -9.79 7.64
N LEU A 57 -1.21 -9.61 7.12
CA LEU A 57 -1.03 -9.07 5.77
C LEU A 57 -1.51 -10.05 4.70
N ASN A 58 -2.23 -9.57 3.69
CA ASN A 58 -2.87 -10.45 2.71
C ASN A 58 -1.90 -10.88 1.60
N LEU A 59 -0.97 -11.80 1.85
CA LEU A 59 0.22 -12.15 1.03
C LEU A 59 0.07 -12.36 -0.50
N SER A 60 -1.11 -12.21 -1.11
CA SER A 60 -1.28 -12.05 -2.56
C SER A 60 -0.42 -10.94 -3.19
N TRP A 61 0.08 -9.97 -2.41
CA TRP A 61 1.03 -8.92 -2.85
C TRP A 61 2.51 -9.36 -2.82
N LYS A 62 2.85 -10.54 -2.30
CA LYS A 62 4.24 -11.03 -2.22
C LYS A 62 4.89 -11.30 -3.61
N LYS A 63 4.12 -11.22 -4.69
CA LYS A 63 4.61 -11.30 -6.08
C LYS A 63 5.25 -10.00 -6.61
N LEU A 64 5.34 -8.95 -5.80
CA LEU A 64 6.03 -7.71 -6.16
C LEU A 64 7.54 -7.73 -5.81
N GLU A 65 8.08 -8.83 -5.29
CA GLU A 65 9.52 -9.06 -5.27
C GLU A 65 10.01 -9.15 -6.72
N VAL A 66 10.53 -8.02 -7.19
CA VAL A 66 11.09 -7.78 -8.52
C VAL A 66 12.08 -8.90 -8.84
N GLU A 67 11.77 -9.68 -9.88
CA GLU A 67 12.77 -10.51 -10.54
C GLU A 67 13.91 -9.57 -10.97
N GLU A 68 15.09 -9.77 -10.39
CA GLU A 68 16.33 -9.13 -10.85
C GLU A 68 16.66 -9.68 -12.25
N GLU A 69 15.96 -9.16 -13.27
CA GLU A 69 16.22 -9.50 -14.65
C GLU A 69 17.56 -8.91 -15.08
N LYS A 70 18.42 -9.79 -15.59
CA LYS A 70 19.78 -9.52 -16.05
C LYS A 70 19.79 -8.33 -17.02
N LEU A 71 20.50 -7.28 -16.64
CA LEU A 71 20.73 -6.07 -17.40
C LEU A 71 21.33 -6.38 -18.79
N GLN A 72 20.51 -6.23 -19.83
CA GLN A 72 21.01 -5.95 -21.18
C GLN A 72 20.74 -4.47 -21.50
N GLU A 73 21.79 -3.81 -22.00
CA GLU A 73 21.85 -2.40 -22.37
C GLU A 73 21.00 -2.12 -23.61
N GLU A 74 19.68 -2.16 -23.46
CA GLU A 74 18.76 -1.47 -24.35
C GLU A 74 18.53 -0.05 -23.82
N GLU A 75 18.52 0.95 -24.73
CA GLU A 75 18.21 2.35 -24.43
C GLU A 75 17.11 2.46 -23.37
N GLU A 76 17.43 3.13 -22.25
CA GLU A 76 16.52 3.27 -21.11
C GLU A 76 15.29 4.09 -21.53
N LYS A 77 14.23 3.41 -22.00
CA LYS A 77 12.95 4.05 -22.27
C LYS A 77 12.33 4.47 -20.95
N MET A 78 12.37 5.77 -20.68
CA MET A 78 11.67 6.39 -19.56
C MET A 78 10.18 6.51 -19.90
N ALA A 79 9.33 5.88 -19.09
CA ALA A 79 7.90 6.09 -19.12
C ALA A 79 7.54 7.19 -18.12
N LEU A 80 6.87 8.22 -18.61
CA LEU A 80 6.24 9.26 -17.81
C LEU A 80 4.73 9.18 -18.01
N GLY A 81 3.98 9.20 -16.92
CA GLY A 81 2.53 9.16 -16.96
C GLY A 81 1.92 9.92 -15.80
N THR A 82 0.76 10.50 -16.05
CA THR A 82 -0.05 11.14 -15.02
C THR A 82 -1.36 10.38 -14.90
N ILE A 83 -1.76 10.08 -13.68
CA ILE A 83 -3.05 9.45 -13.37
C ILE A 83 -3.79 10.37 -12.41
N ILE A 84 -4.99 10.79 -12.79
CA ILE A 84 -5.92 11.48 -11.90
C ILE A 84 -6.87 10.43 -11.33
N ILE A 85 -6.90 10.31 -10.00
CA ILE A 85 -7.78 9.40 -9.27
C ILE A 85 -8.78 10.26 -8.51
N PRO A 86 -10.08 10.20 -8.87
CA PRO A 86 -11.14 10.90 -8.14
C PRO A 86 -11.17 10.51 -6.66
N LYS A 87 -11.82 11.33 -5.84
CA LYS A 87 -12.03 11.00 -4.43
C LYS A 87 -12.75 9.66 -4.26
N GLU A 88 -12.35 8.92 -3.22
CA GLU A 88 -12.90 7.60 -2.88
C GLU A 88 -12.94 6.58 -4.03
N HIS A 89 -12.09 6.75 -5.06
CA HIS A 89 -12.08 5.88 -6.23
C HIS A 89 -10.91 4.88 -6.23
N THR A 90 -11.19 3.71 -6.81
CA THR A 90 -10.20 2.66 -7.06
C THR A 90 -9.97 2.50 -8.55
N ILE A 91 -8.72 2.43 -8.97
CA ILE A 91 -8.31 2.05 -10.32
C ILE A 91 -7.41 0.80 -10.30
N ILE A 92 -7.26 0.16 -11.46
CA ILE A 92 -6.36 -0.99 -11.65
C ILE A 92 -5.39 -0.67 -12.80
N VAL A 93 -4.08 -0.71 -12.52
CA VAL A 93 -3.01 -0.46 -13.49
C VAL A 93 -2.02 -1.62 -13.45
N GLN A 94 -1.88 -2.37 -14.55
CA GLN A 94 -0.91 -3.47 -14.67
C GLN A 94 -0.86 -4.39 -13.43
N ASN A 95 -2.02 -4.94 -13.05
CA ASN A 95 -2.25 -5.79 -11.86
C ASN A 95 -2.04 -5.10 -10.50
N THR A 96 -1.84 -3.78 -10.47
CA THR A 96 -1.76 -2.97 -9.25
C THR A 96 -3.09 -2.27 -9.01
N ARG A 97 -3.70 -2.49 -7.84
CA ARG A 97 -4.91 -1.79 -7.40
C ARG A 97 -4.48 -0.52 -6.64
N ILE A 98 -4.90 0.64 -7.12
CA ILE A 98 -4.60 1.94 -6.51
C ILE A 98 -5.92 2.56 -6.06
N SER A 99 -6.06 2.83 -4.76
CA SER A 99 -7.27 3.40 -4.17
C SER A 99 -6.96 4.76 -3.56
N ASN A 100 -7.67 5.79 -4.01
CA ASN A 100 -7.69 7.08 -3.33
C ASN A 100 -8.66 6.99 -2.15
N LEU A 101 -8.12 6.94 -0.94
CA LEU A 101 -8.89 6.86 0.31
C LEU A 101 -9.15 8.24 0.94
N THR A 102 -8.96 9.30 0.16
CA THR A 102 -9.13 10.68 0.60
C THR A 102 -10.35 11.30 -0.04
N GLU A 103 -10.86 12.36 0.59
CA GLU A 103 -11.95 13.19 0.08
C GLU A 103 -11.51 14.16 -1.04
N GLU A 104 -10.22 14.14 -1.39
CA GLU A 104 -9.62 15.02 -2.39
C GLU A 104 -9.40 14.25 -3.69
N GLU A 105 -9.37 14.94 -4.82
CA GLU A 105 -8.83 14.36 -6.04
C GLU A 105 -7.30 14.29 -5.95
N LEU A 106 -6.73 13.16 -6.34
CA LEU A 106 -5.29 12.93 -6.30
C LEU A 106 -4.71 12.79 -7.69
N GLU A 107 -3.56 13.42 -7.91
CA GLU A 107 -2.73 13.22 -9.09
C GLU A 107 -1.49 12.44 -8.73
N LEU A 108 -1.29 11.34 -9.46
CA LEU A 108 -0.12 10.49 -9.38
C LEU A 108 0.73 10.74 -10.62
N GLU A 109 1.91 11.32 -10.43
CA GLU A 109 2.94 11.44 -11.44
C GLU A 109 3.87 10.24 -11.34
N ILE A 110 3.91 9.41 -12.38
CA ILE A 110 4.64 8.15 -12.42
C ILE A 110 5.84 8.31 -13.35
N LYS A 111 7.03 8.01 -12.82
CA LYS A 111 8.27 7.92 -13.58
C LYS A 111 8.85 6.52 -13.43
N MET A 112 8.97 5.81 -14.55
CA MET A 112 9.50 4.44 -14.58
C MET A 112 10.60 4.30 -15.63
N ASP A 113 11.78 3.90 -15.17
CA ASP A 113 12.87 3.37 -16.00
C ASP A 113 13.39 2.05 -15.39
N LYS A 114 14.49 1.49 -15.92
CA LYS A 114 15.07 0.22 -15.42
C LYS A 114 15.62 0.31 -14.00
N LYS A 115 15.93 1.51 -13.50
CA LYS A 115 16.60 1.76 -12.21
C LYS A 115 15.67 2.41 -11.19
N ILE A 116 14.78 3.29 -11.64
CA ILE A 116 13.94 4.12 -10.79
C ILE A 116 12.47 3.87 -11.14
N LYS A 117 11.70 3.50 -10.12
CA LYS A 117 10.24 3.47 -10.15
C LYS A 117 9.77 4.46 -9.09
N GLU A 118 9.35 5.63 -9.53
CA GLU A 118 8.93 6.73 -8.66
C GLU A 118 7.46 7.07 -8.92
N ILE A 119 6.73 7.34 -7.84
CA ILE A 119 5.36 7.85 -7.88
C ILE A 119 5.32 9.06 -6.95
N ALA A 120 5.09 10.24 -7.51
CA ALA A 120 4.79 11.44 -6.75
C ALA A 120 3.26 11.59 -6.64
N ILE A 121 2.77 11.95 -5.46
CA ILE A 121 1.33 12.08 -5.19
C ILE A 121 1.06 13.52 -4.73
N ARG A 122 0.13 14.21 -5.40
CA ARG A 122 -0.33 15.54 -5.01
C ARG A 122 -1.85 15.61 -5.01
N LYS A 123 -2.39 16.57 -4.25
CA LYS A 123 -3.80 16.94 -4.34
C LYS A 123 -4.00 17.79 -5.59
N LEU A 124 -5.14 17.66 -6.27
CA LEU A 124 -5.60 18.68 -7.21
C LEU A 124 -6.27 19.80 -6.42
N ASP A 125 -5.84 21.05 -6.65
CA ASP A 125 -6.47 22.26 -6.10
C ASP A 125 -7.75 22.64 -6.86
#